data_AF-A0A258YIH8-F1
#
_entry.id   AF-A0A258YIH8-F1
#
_cell.length_a   1.000
_cell.length_b   1.000
_cell.length_c   1.000
_cell.angle_alpha   90.00
_cell.angle_beta   90.00
_cell.angle_gamma   90.00
#
_symmetry.space_group_name_H-M   'P 1'
#
loop_
_entity.id
_entity.type
_entity.pdbx_description
1 polymer ?
#
loop_
_entity_poly.entity_id
_entity_poly.type
_entity_poly.pdbx_seq_one_letter_code
_entity_poly.pdbx_strand_id
1 'polypeptide(L)' 'MEDRFREKQQKSYTLMRMTYDLTMAILILGMAAVLFFAEQFKIQQIMDSDLAFRYLFGGICLLYGGFRLYRGIKRDY' A
#
# COMPACT_ATOMS: atom_id res chain seq x y z
N MET A 1 -24.85 4.52 30.35
CA MET A 1 -23.82 5.42 29.75
C MET A 1 -22.56 4.68 29.32
N GLU A 2 -22.24 3.53 29.90
CA GLU A 2 -21.02 2.74 29.61
C GLU A 2 -20.97 2.16 28.19
N ASP A 3 -22.10 1.78 27.59
CA ASP A 3 -22.11 1.19 26.23
C ASP A 3 -21.63 2.15 25.15
N ARG A 4 -21.95 3.45 25.25
CA ARG A 4 -21.52 4.47 24.28
C ARG A 4 -20.01 4.71 24.29
N PHE A 5 -19.34 4.50 25.43
CA PHE A 5 -17.89 4.62 25.54
C PHE A 5 -17.19 3.40 24.92
N ARG A 6 -17.74 2.19 25.10
CA ARG A 6 -17.25 0.96 24.48
C ARG A 6 -17.41 0.95 22.96
N GLU A 7 -18.55 1.43 22.46
CA GLU A 7 -18.78 1.56 21.01
C GLU A 7 -17.84 2.56 20.34
N LYS A 8 -17.57 3.71 20.98
CA LYS A 8 -16.60 4.69 20.47
C LYS A 8 -15.18 4.13 20.44
N GLN A 9 -14.76 3.41 21.47
CA GLN A 9 -13.44 2.77 21.49
C GLN A 9 -13.31 1.69 20.41
N GLN A 10 -14.33 0.84 20.22
CA GLN A 10 -14.33 -0.17 19.17
C GLN A 10 -14.32 0.45 17.77
N LYS A 11 -15.09 1.53 17.53
CA LYS A 11 -15.04 2.27 16.26
C LYS A 11 -13.66 2.86 16.00
N SER A 12 -13.06 3.53 16.99
CA SER A 12 -11.71 4.11 16.84
C SER A 12 -10.64 3.04 16.61
N TYR A 13 -10.71 1.92 17.31
CA TYR A 13 -9.76 0.82 17.14
C TYR A 13 -9.88 0.14 15.78
N THR A 14 -11.12 -0.02 15.29
CA THR A 14 -11.38 -0.55 13.95
C THR A 14 -10.89 0.42 12.89
N LEU A 15 -11.20 1.72 13.02
CA LEU A 15 -10.70 2.77 12.13
C LEU A 15 -9.16 2.80 12.11
N MET A 16 -8.50 2.74 13.26
CA MET A 16 -7.03 2.75 13.35
C MET A 16 -6.41 1.55 12.63
N ARG A 17 -6.94 0.34 12.84
CA ARG A 17 -6.48 -0.87 12.15
C ARG A 17 -6.68 -0.77 10.64
N MET A 18 -7.80 -0.21 10.21
CA MET A 18 -8.11 0.00 8.80
C MET A 18 -7.21 1.05 8.14
N THR A 19 -6.95 2.18 8.80
CA THR A 19 -5.99 3.19 8.30
C THR A 19 -4.59 2.61 8.20
N TYR A 20 -4.21 1.70 9.10
CA TYR A 20 -2.93 0.99 9.04
C TYR A 20 -2.82 0.10 7.80
N ASP A 21 -3.87 -0.67 7.49
CA ASP A 21 -3.93 -1.51 6.28
C ASP A 21 -3.89 -0.66 5.00
N LEU A 22 -4.57 0.49 4.99
CA LEU A 22 -4.53 1.46 3.89
C LEU A 22 -3.12 2.06 3.73
N THR A 23 -2.52 2.49 4.85
CA THR A 23 -1.18 3.08 4.86
C THR A 23 -0.15 2.09 4.35
N MET A 24 -0.22 0.83 4.79
CA MET A 24 0.65 -0.23 4.29
C MET A 24 0.43 -0.49 2.79
N ALA A 25 -0.81 -0.41 2.30
CA ALA A 25 -1.08 -0.50 0.87
C ALA A 25 -0.48 0.67 0.07
N ILE A 26 -0.58 1.90 0.59
CA ILE A 26 0.03 3.10 0.01
C ILE A 26 1.56 2.97 -0.01
N LEU A 27 2.17 2.47 1.06
CA LEU A 27 3.62 2.26 1.13
C LEU A 27 4.09 1.22 0.10
N ILE A 28 3.36 0.11 -0.06
CA ILE A 28 3.65 -0.91 -1.09
C ILE A 28 3.53 -0.33 -2.50
N LEU A 29 2.48 0.47 -2.76
CA LEU A 29 2.33 1.19 -4.03
C LEU A 29 3.42 2.23 -4.27
N GLY A 30 3.80 2.97 -3.23
CA GLY A 30 4.88 3.94 -3.27
C GLY A 30 6.20 3.26 -3.62
N MET A 31 6.50 2.10 -3.02
CA MET A 31 7.65 1.28 -3.39
C MET A 31 7.57 0.78 -4.83
N ALA A 32 6.39 0.34 -5.30
CA ALA A 32 6.20 -0.09 -6.69
C ALA A 32 6.47 1.06 -7.66
N ALA A 33 5.93 2.25 -7.38
CA ALA A 33 6.12 3.45 -8.16
C ALA A 33 7.59 3.88 -8.15
N VAL A 34 8.25 3.86 -6.98
CA VAL A 34 9.68 4.14 -6.86
C VAL A 34 10.51 3.12 -7.64
N LEU A 35 10.17 1.84 -7.63
CA LEU A 35 10.87 0.82 -8.44
C LEU A 35 10.72 1.08 -9.94
N PHE A 36 9.54 1.49 -10.39
CA PHE A 36 9.25 1.84 -11.79
C PHE A 36 9.98 3.12 -12.21
N PHE A 37 9.99 4.14 -11.35
CA PHE A 37 10.73 5.38 -11.58
C PHE A 37 12.24 5.26 -11.30
N ALA A 38 12.70 4.25 -10.56
CA ALA A 38 14.12 3.99 -10.34
C ALA A 38 14.83 3.54 -11.63
N GLU A 39 14.09 3.01 -12.60
CA GLU A 39 14.56 2.77 -13.96
C GLU A 39 14.81 4.10 -14.70
N GLN A 40 13.91 5.08 -14.54
CA GLN A 40 14.08 6.45 -15.06
C GLN A 40 15.24 7.20 -14.38
N PHE A 41 15.41 7.04 -13.06
CA PHE A 41 16.51 7.65 -12.30
C PHE A 41 17.88 6.98 -12.52
N LYS A 42 17.98 5.94 -13.37
CA LYS A 42 19.21 5.19 -13.67
C LYS A 42 20.02 4.81 -12.44
N ILE A 43 19.35 4.36 -11.37
CA ILE A 43 20.04 3.87 -10.17
C ILE A 43 20.73 2.55 -10.56
N GLN A 44 22.04 2.61 -10.82
CA GLN A 44 22.82 1.48 -11.34
C GLN A 44 22.70 0.22 -10.47
N GLN A 45 22.61 0.38 -9.13
CA GLN A 45 22.40 -0.73 -8.18
C GLN A 45 21.18 -1.61 -8.48
N ILE A 46 20.12 -1.05 -9.07
CA ILE A 46 18.90 -1.79 -9.39
C ILE A 46 18.89 -2.15 -10.90
N MET A 47 19.71 -1.47 -11.72
CA MET A 47 19.81 -1.68 -13.17
C MET A 47 20.68 -2.89 -13.55
N ASP A 48 21.59 -3.29 -12.67
CA ASP A 48 22.28 -4.59 -12.75
C ASP A 48 21.39 -5.78 -12.39
N SER A 49 20.20 -5.53 -11.82
CA SER A 49 19.21 -6.58 -11.58
C SER A 49 18.46 -6.91 -12.87
N ASP A 50 18.18 -8.19 -13.08
CA ASP A 50 17.51 -8.69 -14.28
C ASP A 50 16.24 -7.88 -14.59
N LEU A 51 16.19 -7.31 -15.80
CA LEU A 51 15.13 -6.40 -16.25
C LEU A 51 13.76 -7.07 -16.10
N ALA A 52 13.69 -8.37 -16.39
CA ALA A 52 12.49 -9.18 -16.24
C ALA A 52 12.00 -9.21 -14.79
N PHE A 53 12.90 -9.36 -13.82
CA PHE A 53 12.56 -9.39 -12.40
C PHE A 53 12.03 -8.05 -11.93
N ARG A 54 12.64 -6.94 -12.37
CA ARG A 54 12.17 -5.58 -12.07
C ARG A 54 10.75 -5.31 -12.56
N TYR A 55 10.46 -5.65 -13.82
CA TYR A 55 9.13 -5.45 -14.40
C TYR A 55 8.08 -6.38 -13.76
N LEU A 56 8.42 -7.65 -13.49
CA LEU A 56 7.53 -8.58 -12.79
C LEU A 56 7.23 -8.11 -11.36
N PHE A 57 8.26 -7.77 -10.60
CA PHE A 57 8.13 -7.39 -9.21
C PHE A 57 7.43 -6.03 -9.06
N GLY A 58 7.79 -5.06 -9.90
CA GLY A 58 7.10 -3.78 -10.01
C GLY A 58 5.64 -3.96 -10.40
N GLY A 59 5.35 -4.77 -11.43
CA GLY A 59 3.99 -5.07 -11.88
C GLY A 59 3.13 -5.74 -10.81
N ILE A 60 3.65 -6.73 -10.09
CA ILE A 60 2.95 -7.41 -8.99
C ILE A 60 2.73 -6.44 -7.83
N CYS A 61 3.72 -5.65 -7.43
CA CYS A 61 3.54 -4.66 -6.36
C CYS A 61 2.53 -3.56 -6.74
N LEU A 62 2.50 -3.15 -8.02
CA LEU A 62 1.56 -2.15 -8.51
C LEU A 62 0.14 -2.72 -8.60
N LEU A 63 -0.05 -3.93 -9.13
CA LEU A 63 -1.34 -4.62 -9.15
C LEU A 63 -1.86 -4.94 -7.74
N TYR A 64 -1.02 -5.53 -6.88
CA TYR A 64 -1.39 -5.95 -5.53
C TYR A 64 -1.61 -4.74 -4.61
N GLY A 65 -0.70 -3.77 -4.66
CA GLY A 65 -0.82 -2.52 -3.94
C GLY A 65 -2.02 -1.71 -4.43
N GLY A 66 -2.25 -1.67 -5.74
CA GLY A 66 -3.40 -1.00 -6.38
C GLY A 66 -4.72 -1.60 -5.96
N PHE A 67 -4.82 -2.94 -5.98
CA PHE A 67 -5.99 -3.66 -5.51
C PHE A 67 -6.25 -3.44 -4.01
N ARG A 68 -5.21 -3.48 -3.17
CA ARG A 68 -5.35 -3.19 -1.73
C ARG A 68 -5.75 -1.75 -1.46
N LEU A 69 -5.17 -0.79 -2.18
CA LEU A 69 -5.52 0.62 -2.10
C LEU A 69 -6.97 0.85 -2.52
N TYR A 70 -7.38 0.29 -3.65
CA TYR A 70 -8.76 0.35 -4.14
C TYR A 70 -9.74 -0.22 -3.11
N ARG A 71 -9.40 -1.36 -2.49
CA ARG A 71 -10.21 -1.97 -1.43
C ARG A 71 -10.24 -1.14 -0.14
N GLY A 72 -9.20 -0.38 0.13
CA GLY A 72 -9.11 0.51 1.29
C GLY A 72 -9.82 1.85 1.10
N ILE A 73 -9.78 2.42 -0.10
CA ILE A 73 -10.45 3.70 -0.44
C ILE A 73 -11.95 3.50 -0.65
N LYS A 74 -12.38 2.40 -1.29
CA LYS A 74 -13.80 2.19 -1.64
C LYS A 74 -14.69 1.75 -0.47
N ARG A 75 -14.17 1.67 0.76
CA ARG A 75 -15.01 1.52 1.95
C ARG A 75 -15.38 2.91 2.46
N ASP A 76 -16.31 3.51 1.71
CA ASP A 76 -17.22 4.52 2.22
C ASP A 76 -17.79 4.01 3.56
N TYR A 77 -17.65 4.85 4.58
CA TYR A 77 -18.39 4.75 5.81
C TYR A 77 -19.79 5.34 5.61
#